data_AF-A0A373N3I4-F1
#
_entry.id   AF-A0A373N3I4-F1
#
_cell.length_a   1.000
_cell.length_b   1.000
_cell.length_c   1.000
_cell.angle_alpha   90.00
_cell.angle_beta   90.00
_cell.angle_gamma   90.00
#
_symmetry.space_group_name_H-M   'P 1'
#
loop_
_entity.id
_entity.type
_entity.pdbx_description
1 polymer ?
#
loop_
_entity_poly.entity_id
_entity_poly.type
_entity_poly.pdbx_seq_one_letter_code
_entity_poly.pdbx_strand_id
1 'polypeptide(L)'
;MEFKQSQWLGKWINFENLIYSDETAIKLCWEEAERIAGAMPMFKNGAKAFWKMACSTINEECNVRLGGWNITESDGGMTIEWMDVDGNVLGKYSYEVKDIIEKGLEGKENFLFEAKDAPNECQFRYMLAMEPMPEREERLNGGLLSHLHFQYASRLELLFKDGKLNKQMWYATMCDGDGELLEQCNIVRALHRIPKWEKLPDGITNNK
;
A
#
# COMPACT_ATOMS: atom_id res chain seq x y z
N MET A 1 19.94 -2.48 -5.14
CA MET A 1 18.66 -2.50 -5.88
C MET A 1 18.71 -1.54 -7.08
N GLU A 2 18.08 -1.86 -8.22
CA GLU A 2 17.93 -0.95 -9.38
C GLU A 2 16.46 -0.52 -9.48
N PHE A 3 16.19 0.75 -9.76
CA PHE A 3 14.81 1.24 -9.90
C PHE A 3 14.20 0.85 -11.25
N LYS A 4 13.21 -0.04 -11.21
CA LYS A 4 12.45 -0.48 -12.39
C LYS A 4 11.12 0.27 -12.47
N GLN A 5 11.11 1.41 -13.16
CA GLN A 5 9.92 2.26 -13.33
C GLN A 5 8.66 1.48 -13.74
N SER A 6 8.78 0.52 -14.66
CA SER A 6 7.66 -0.26 -15.19
C SER A 6 6.84 -1.00 -14.12
N GLN A 7 7.46 -1.38 -12.99
CA GLN A 7 6.76 -2.08 -11.90
C GLN A 7 5.82 -1.16 -11.11
N TRP A 8 5.98 0.17 -11.23
CA TRP A 8 5.21 1.17 -10.50
C TRP A 8 4.08 1.77 -11.32
N LEU A 9 4.12 1.64 -12.64
CA LEU A 9 3.18 2.34 -13.53
C LEU A 9 1.74 1.85 -13.36
N GLY A 10 0.80 2.73 -13.65
CA GLY A 10 -0.64 2.44 -13.67
C GLY A 10 -1.35 2.78 -12.37
N LYS A 11 -2.50 2.14 -12.17
CA LYS A 11 -3.39 2.42 -11.05
C LYS A 11 -2.98 1.61 -9.83
N TRP A 12 -3.06 2.25 -8.68
CA TRP A 12 -2.90 1.63 -7.37
C TRP A 12 -4.08 2.02 -6.49
N ILE A 13 -4.58 1.07 -5.70
CA ILE A 13 -5.62 1.32 -4.71
C ILE A 13 -5.04 1.24 -3.30
N ASN A 14 -5.52 2.08 -2.40
CA ASN A 14 -5.15 1.98 -0.99
C ASN A 14 -5.70 0.69 -0.40
N PHE A 15 -4.85 -0.09 0.30
CA PHE A 15 -5.25 -1.30 1.00
C PHE A 15 -6.36 -1.05 2.04
N GLU A 16 -6.46 0.17 2.58
CA GLU A 16 -7.59 0.55 3.43
C GLU A 16 -8.95 0.34 2.74
N ASN A 17 -9.04 0.40 1.41
CA ASN A 17 -10.26 0.08 0.68
C ASN A 17 -10.71 -1.37 0.93
N LEU A 18 -9.76 -2.30 1.13
CA LEU A 18 -10.06 -3.69 1.47
C LEU A 18 -10.41 -3.84 2.96
N ILE A 19 -9.86 -3.00 3.82
CA ILE A 19 -10.18 -2.98 5.24
C ILE A 19 -11.61 -2.45 5.48
N TYR A 20 -11.99 -1.38 4.81
CA TYR A 20 -13.30 -0.73 4.96
C TYR A 20 -14.34 -1.21 3.94
N SER A 21 -13.99 -2.21 3.13
CA SER A 21 -14.87 -2.73 2.08
C SER A 21 -16.21 -3.23 2.64
N ASP A 22 -17.28 -2.90 1.92
CA ASP A 22 -18.60 -3.46 2.16
C ASP A 22 -18.88 -4.76 1.39
N GLU A 23 -17.96 -5.18 0.52
CA GLU A 23 -18.06 -6.42 -0.26
C GLU A 23 -18.11 -7.64 0.66
N THR A 24 -19.13 -8.47 0.47
CA THR A 24 -19.36 -9.67 1.28
C THR A 24 -18.16 -10.62 1.26
N ALA A 25 -17.50 -10.80 0.11
CA ALA A 25 -16.33 -11.67 -0.01
C ALA A 25 -15.13 -11.17 0.83
N ILE A 26 -14.90 -9.86 0.83
CA ILE A 26 -13.82 -9.24 1.61
C ILE A 26 -14.13 -9.30 3.10
N LYS A 27 -15.39 -9.06 3.50
CA LYS A 27 -15.86 -9.24 4.88
C LYS A 27 -15.58 -10.66 5.39
N LEU A 28 -15.92 -11.68 4.58
CA LEU A 28 -15.65 -13.08 4.92
C LEU A 28 -14.14 -13.35 5.08
N CYS A 29 -13.29 -12.78 4.22
CA CYS A 29 -11.84 -12.91 4.36
C CYS A 29 -11.32 -12.34 5.69
N TRP A 30 -11.86 -11.19 6.13
CA TRP A 30 -11.52 -10.62 7.43
C TRP A 30 -12.05 -11.46 8.60
N GLU A 31 -13.27 -12.00 8.52
CA GLU A 31 -13.80 -12.91 9.55
C GLU A 31 -12.94 -14.17 9.70
N GLU A 32 -12.50 -14.77 8.59
CA GLU A 32 -11.56 -15.90 8.62
C GLU A 32 -10.21 -15.51 9.22
N ALA A 33 -9.68 -14.32 8.87
CA ALA A 33 -8.46 -13.78 9.44
C ALA A 33 -8.56 -13.60 10.96
N GLU A 34 -9.68 -13.05 11.46
CA GLU A 34 -9.91 -12.93 12.90
C GLU A 34 -9.92 -14.29 13.60
N ARG A 35 -10.56 -15.29 12.99
CA ARG A 35 -10.64 -16.64 13.56
C ARG A 35 -9.28 -17.36 13.59
N ILE A 36 -8.49 -17.22 12.54
CA ILE A 36 -7.24 -17.98 12.36
C ILE A 36 -6.06 -17.26 13.00
N ALA A 37 -5.92 -15.95 12.75
CA ALA A 37 -4.77 -15.18 13.17
C ALA A 37 -5.00 -14.42 14.48
N GLY A 38 -6.25 -14.20 14.92
CA GLY A 38 -6.56 -13.45 16.15
C GLY A 38 -5.92 -13.99 17.42
N ALA A 39 -5.49 -15.26 17.44
CA ALA A 39 -4.76 -15.86 18.56
C ALA A 39 -3.27 -15.45 18.64
N MET A 40 -2.70 -14.83 17.60
CA MET A 40 -1.30 -14.39 17.61
C MET A 40 -1.13 -13.14 18.48
N PRO A 41 -0.03 -13.00 19.26
CA PRO A 41 0.17 -11.86 20.17
C PRO A 41 0.07 -10.48 19.52
N MET A 42 0.53 -10.35 18.28
CA MET A 42 0.44 -9.09 17.51
C MET A 42 -1.00 -8.70 17.17
N PHE A 43 -1.90 -9.67 17.08
CA PHE A 43 -3.32 -9.51 16.75
C PHE A 43 -4.22 -9.61 17.98
N LYS A 44 -3.69 -9.37 19.19
CA LYS A 44 -4.46 -9.46 20.46
C LYS A 44 -5.74 -8.61 20.50
N ASN A 45 -5.81 -7.56 19.69
CA ASN A 45 -6.96 -6.67 19.56
C ASN A 45 -7.77 -6.90 18.27
N GLY A 46 -7.50 -8.01 17.58
CA GLY A 46 -8.04 -8.35 16.27
C GLY A 46 -7.07 -8.08 15.13
N ALA A 47 -7.07 -8.96 14.13
CA ALA A 47 -6.23 -8.86 12.95
C ALA A 47 -6.59 -7.61 12.13
N LYS A 48 -7.88 -7.38 11.89
CA LYS A 48 -8.36 -6.21 11.15
C LYS A 48 -8.05 -4.90 11.87
N ALA A 49 -8.13 -4.89 13.19
CA ALA A 49 -7.78 -3.71 14.00
C ALA A 49 -6.29 -3.37 13.90
N PHE A 50 -5.42 -4.38 13.89
CA PHE A 50 -3.99 -4.18 13.68
C PHE A 50 -3.71 -3.56 12.30
N TRP A 51 -4.28 -4.11 11.23
CA TRP A 51 -4.03 -3.60 9.87
C TRP A 51 -4.65 -2.20 9.66
N LYS A 52 -5.78 -1.88 10.31
CA LYS A 52 -6.33 -0.51 10.33
C LYS A 52 -5.31 0.51 10.86
N MET A 53 -4.61 0.16 11.94
CA MET A 53 -3.60 1.04 12.52
C MET A 53 -2.35 1.09 11.64
N ALA A 54 -1.83 -0.06 11.23
CA ALA A 54 -0.52 -0.16 10.58
C ALA A 54 -0.52 0.38 9.14
N CYS A 55 -1.62 0.18 8.40
CA CYS A 55 -1.77 0.62 7.00
C CYS A 55 -2.51 1.95 6.84
N SER A 56 -2.83 2.66 7.93
CA SER A 56 -3.46 3.98 7.85
C SER A 56 -2.63 4.93 7.00
N THR A 57 -3.26 5.52 5.99
CA THR A 57 -2.65 6.59 5.20
C THR A 57 -2.82 7.95 5.87
N ILE A 58 -3.77 8.12 6.79
CA ILE A 58 -3.89 9.33 7.60
C ILE A 58 -2.70 9.41 8.56
N ASN A 59 -2.09 10.60 8.65
CA ASN A 59 -0.98 10.90 9.56
C ASN A 59 -1.08 12.33 10.09
N GLU A 60 -0.02 12.82 10.75
CA GLU A 60 0.01 14.15 11.39
C GLU A 60 -0.04 15.31 10.37
N GLU A 61 0.36 15.07 9.14
CA GLU A 61 0.42 16.09 8.07
C GLU A 61 -0.76 15.98 7.10
N CYS A 62 -1.31 14.77 6.92
CA CYS A 62 -2.42 14.49 6.02
C CYS A 62 -3.59 13.87 6.77
N ASN A 63 -4.68 14.62 6.93
CA ASN A 63 -5.90 14.18 7.61
C ASN A 63 -6.94 13.54 6.66
N VAL A 64 -6.60 13.37 5.38
CA VAL A 64 -7.43 12.74 4.36
C VAL A 64 -6.95 11.32 4.11
N ARG A 65 -7.88 10.35 4.11
CA ARG A 65 -7.56 8.97 3.73
C ARG A 65 -7.35 8.91 2.22
N LEU A 66 -6.22 8.34 1.81
CA LEU A 66 -5.92 8.17 0.39
C LEU A 66 -6.82 7.09 -0.22
N GLY A 67 -7.27 7.29 -1.46
CA GLY A 67 -7.98 6.27 -2.24
C GLY A 67 -7.04 5.43 -3.10
N GLY A 68 -5.93 6.01 -3.52
CA GLY A 68 -4.97 5.35 -4.39
C GLY A 68 -4.06 6.32 -5.13
N TRP A 69 -3.34 5.77 -6.10
CA TRP A 69 -2.47 6.51 -7.01
C TRP A 69 -2.78 6.20 -8.47
N ASN A 70 -2.47 7.17 -9.32
CA ASN A 70 -2.25 6.92 -10.74
C ASN A 70 -0.82 7.33 -11.06
N ILE A 71 -0.02 6.37 -11.53
CA ILE A 71 1.41 6.56 -11.77
C ILE A 71 1.68 6.52 -13.28
N THR A 72 2.33 7.56 -13.78
CA THR A 72 2.77 7.65 -15.17
C THR A 72 4.27 7.80 -15.27
N GLU A 73 4.81 7.48 -16.44
CA GLU A 73 6.23 7.66 -16.71
C GLU A 73 6.64 9.13 -16.62
N SER A 74 7.87 9.36 -16.17
CA SER A 74 8.59 10.62 -16.28
C SER A 74 10.07 10.34 -16.55
N ASP A 75 10.79 11.33 -17.08
CA ASP A 75 12.23 11.21 -17.31
C ASP A 75 12.97 11.00 -15.98
N GLY A 76 13.74 9.91 -15.88
CA GLY A 76 14.53 9.56 -14.69
C GLY A 76 13.75 9.19 -13.43
N GLY A 77 12.43 9.01 -13.48
CA GLY A 77 11.60 8.92 -12.27
C GLY A 77 10.19 8.37 -12.48
N MET A 78 9.20 8.90 -11.74
CA MET A 78 7.78 8.66 -12.01
C MET A 78 6.92 9.85 -11.59
N THR A 79 5.80 10.07 -12.27
CA THR A 79 4.79 11.04 -11.81
C THR A 79 3.69 10.31 -11.06
N ILE A 80 3.41 10.74 -9.82
CA ILE A 80 2.34 10.17 -9.00
C ILE A 80 1.24 11.21 -8.81
N GLU A 81 0.03 10.83 -9.18
CA GLU A 81 -1.20 11.53 -8.82
C GLU A 81 -1.78 10.89 -7.54
N TRP A 82 -1.80 11.67 -6.45
CA TRP A 82 -2.33 11.27 -5.16
C TRP A 82 -3.82 11.59 -5.10
N MET A 83 -4.65 10.60 -4.77
CA MET A 83 -6.11 10.76 -4.72
C MET A 83 -6.65 10.41 -3.33
N ASP A 84 -7.76 11.06 -2.95
CA ASP A 84 -8.58 10.63 -1.82
C ASP A 84 -9.50 9.46 -2.20
N VAL A 85 -10.27 8.96 -1.23
CA VAL A 85 -11.19 7.83 -1.43
C VAL A 85 -12.34 8.10 -2.39
N ASP A 86 -12.68 9.37 -2.64
CA ASP A 86 -13.71 9.77 -3.58
C ASP A 86 -13.13 9.99 -5.00
N GLY A 87 -11.81 9.80 -5.16
CA GLY A 87 -11.09 9.98 -6.41
C GLY A 87 -10.70 11.42 -6.71
N ASN A 88 -10.84 12.35 -5.76
CA ASN A 88 -10.37 13.72 -5.95
C ASN A 88 -8.85 13.75 -5.89
N VAL A 89 -8.23 14.48 -6.80
CA VAL A 89 -6.78 14.67 -6.84
C VAL A 89 -6.36 15.61 -5.70
N LEU A 90 -5.54 15.11 -4.79
CA LEU A 90 -4.93 15.84 -3.68
C LEU A 90 -3.62 16.53 -4.11
N GLY A 91 -2.92 15.97 -5.09
CA GLY A 91 -1.68 16.51 -5.64
C GLY A 91 -1.10 15.62 -6.72
N LYS A 92 -0.28 16.18 -7.60
CA LYS A 92 0.40 15.47 -8.67
C LYS A 92 1.83 15.97 -8.78
N TYR A 93 2.79 15.05 -8.63
CA TYR A 93 4.20 15.42 -8.51
C TYR A 93 5.11 14.43 -9.23
N SER A 94 6.25 14.94 -9.69
CA SER A 94 7.30 14.22 -10.40
C SER A 94 8.40 13.80 -9.42
N TYR A 95 8.52 12.50 -9.18
CA TYR A 95 9.45 11.90 -8.22
C TYR A 95 10.68 11.34 -8.90
N GLU A 96 11.83 11.48 -8.24
CA GLU A 96 13.06 10.75 -8.57
C GLU A 96 13.57 9.99 -7.35
N VAL A 97 14.33 8.92 -7.60
CA VAL A 97 15.04 8.20 -6.53
C VAL A 97 16.13 9.12 -6.00
N LYS A 98 15.97 9.54 -4.74
CA LYS A 98 16.94 10.32 -3.99
C LYS A 98 18.03 9.44 -3.37
N ASP A 99 17.62 8.29 -2.82
CA ASP A 99 18.53 7.37 -2.14
C ASP A 99 17.94 5.95 -2.05
N ILE A 100 18.78 4.96 -1.69
CA ILE A 100 18.38 3.60 -1.36
C ILE A 100 18.67 3.35 0.12
N ILE A 101 17.63 3.06 0.88
CA ILE A 101 17.70 2.79 2.31
C ILE A 101 17.83 1.29 2.53
N GLU A 102 19.02 0.81 2.91
CA GLU A 102 19.30 -0.64 3.05
C GLU A 102 18.40 -1.37 4.06
N LYS A 103 17.99 -0.67 5.13
CA LYS A 103 17.19 -1.21 6.24
C LYS A 103 15.96 -0.33 6.50
N GLY A 104 15.09 -0.25 5.51
CA GLY A 104 13.83 0.46 5.58
C GLY A 104 12.71 -0.39 6.19
N LEU A 105 11.53 -0.30 5.57
CA LEU A 105 10.31 -1.01 5.92
C LEU A 105 10.57 -2.52 5.89
N GLU A 106 10.06 -3.21 6.91
CA GLU A 106 10.29 -4.65 7.16
C GLU A 106 11.78 -5.04 7.26
N GLY A 107 12.68 -4.08 7.44
CA GLY A 107 14.12 -4.31 7.43
C GLY A 107 14.70 -4.63 6.04
N LYS A 108 13.95 -4.38 4.96
CA LYS A 108 14.38 -4.58 3.56
C LYS A 108 14.89 -3.29 2.93
N GLU A 109 15.53 -3.41 1.77
CA GLU A 109 15.92 -2.25 0.96
C GLU A 109 14.66 -1.48 0.50
N ASN A 110 14.70 -0.15 0.57
CA ASN A 110 13.63 0.74 0.09
C ASN A 110 14.20 1.85 -0.77
N PHE A 111 13.38 2.37 -1.68
CA PHE A 111 13.68 3.61 -2.37
C PHE A 111 13.15 4.79 -1.56
N LEU A 112 14.01 5.79 -1.37
CA LEU A 112 13.60 7.12 -0.93
C LEU A 112 13.42 7.98 -2.18
N PHE A 113 12.19 8.41 -2.42
CA PHE A 113 11.83 9.33 -3.50
C PHE A 113 11.68 10.76 -2.99
N GLU A 114 12.01 11.72 -3.84
CA GLU A 114 11.72 13.14 -3.64
C GLU A 114 10.97 13.69 -4.86
N ALA A 115 9.84 14.36 -4.60
CA ALA A 115 9.12 15.13 -5.60
C ALA A 115 9.87 16.43 -5.92
N LYS A 116 10.31 16.59 -7.16
CA LYS A 116 11.08 17.75 -7.62
C LYS A 116 10.27 19.02 -7.75
N ASP A 117 9.00 18.88 -8.11
CA ASP A 117 8.04 19.95 -8.39
C ASP A 117 7.08 20.21 -7.22
N ALA A 118 7.19 19.46 -6.11
CA ALA A 118 6.40 19.69 -4.92
C ALA A 118 6.81 21.00 -4.22
N PRO A 119 5.85 21.85 -3.81
CA PRO A 119 6.12 22.99 -2.97
C PRO A 119 6.84 22.62 -1.67
N ASN A 120 7.53 23.60 -1.06
CA ASN A 120 8.05 23.45 0.29
C ASN A 120 6.90 23.12 1.25
N GLU A 121 7.16 22.25 2.23
CA GLU A 121 6.16 21.75 3.19
C GLU A 121 5.02 20.92 2.58
N CYS A 122 5.06 20.56 1.29
CA CYS A 122 4.09 19.63 0.72
C CYS A 122 4.20 18.26 1.41
N GLN A 123 3.13 17.79 2.04
CA GLN A 123 3.08 16.50 2.75
C GLN A 123 3.50 15.29 1.90
N PHE A 124 3.39 15.37 0.57
CA PHE A 124 3.75 14.30 -0.36
C PHE A 124 5.19 14.42 -0.87
N ARG A 125 6.01 15.36 -0.37
CA ARG A 125 7.34 15.65 -0.91
C ARG A 125 8.27 14.45 -0.91
N TYR A 126 8.38 13.75 0.22
CA TYR A 126 9.20 12.56 0.35
C TYR A 126 8.34 11.32 0.47
N MET A 127 8.72 10.27 -0.23
CA MET A 127 8.10 8.95 -0.12
C MET A 127 9.18 7.89 0.04
N LEU A 128 9.12 7.14 1.13
CA LEU A 128 9.91 5.93 1.30
C LEU A 128 9.03 4.75 0.92
N ALA A 129 9.46 3.91 -0.01
CA ALA A 129 8.67 2.76 -0.43
C ALA A 129 9.53 1.53 -0.71
N MET A 130 8.97 0.36 -0.41
CA MET A 130 9.46 -0.92 -0.90
C MET A 130 9.22 -1.00 -2.41
N GLU A 131 10.07 -1.75 -3.12
CA GLU A 131 9.76 -2.14 -4.49
C GLU A 131 8.45 -2.96 -4.52
N PRO A 132 7.55 -2.72 -5.50
CA PRO A 132 6.34 -3.51 -5.65
C PRO A 132 6.64 -5.00 -5.78
N MET A 133 5.93 -5.80 -5.00
CA MET A 133 6.08 -7.25 -5.01
C MET A 133 4.73 -7.95 -4.76
N PRO A 134 4.48 -9.13 -5.37
CA PRO A 134 5.20 -9.68 -6.52
C PRO A 134 5.18 -8.73 -7.74
N GLU A 135 5.93 -9.04 -8.79
CA GLU A 135 5.86 -8.25 -10.04
C GLU A 135 4.42 -8.29 -10.59
N ARG A 136 3.94 -7.18 -11.19
CA ARG A 136 2.54 -7.07 -11.64
C ARG A 136 2.13 -8.18 -12.61
N GLU A 137 3.06 -8.65 -13.44
CA GLU A 137 2.84 -9.73 -14.41
C GLU A 137 2.62 -11.10 -13.75
N GLU A 138 3.11 -11.32 -12.52
CA GLU A 138 2.91 -12.61 -11.82
C GLU A 138 1.42 -12.89 -11.61
N ARG A 139 0.61 -11.85 -11.50
CA ARG A 139 -0.86 -11.94 -11.41
C ARG A 139 -1.45 -12.75 -12.57
N LEU A 140 -0.94 -12.58 -13.78
CA LEU A 140 -1.41 -13.29 -14.98
C LEU A 140 -1.19 -14.81 -14.90
N ASN A 141 -0.29 -15.25 -14.02
CA ASN A 141 0.03 -16.66 -13.79
C ASN A 141 -0.58 -17.18 -12.46
N GLY A 142 -1.60 -16.50 -11.93
CA GLY A 142 -2.24 -16.85 -10.66
C GLY A 142 -1.44 -16.43 -9.43
N GLY A 143 -0.45 -15.53 -9.59
CA GLY A 143 0.27 -14.88 -8.50
C GLY A 143 -0.62 -14.04 -7.60
N LEU A 144 -0.04 -13.49 -6.52
CA LEU A 144 -0.75 -12.50 -5.70
C LEU A 144 -0.79 -11.16 -6.43
N LEU A 145 -1.75 -10.32 -6.06
CA LEU A 145 -1.80 -8.93 -6.50
C LEU A 145 -0.51 -8.22 -6.05
N SER A 146 0.12 -7.47 -6.96
CA SER A 146 1.29 -6.66 -6.61
C SER A 146 0.90 -5.63 -5.55
N HIS A 147 1.79 -5.39 -4.60
CA HIS A 147 1.59 -4.42 -3.54
C HIS A 147 2.92 -3.87 -3.07
N LEU A 148 2.86 -2.74 -2.37
CA LEU A 148 4.03 -2.12 -1.76
C LEU A 148 3.66 -1.47 -0.44
N HIS A 149 4.63 -1.42 0.46
CA HIS A 149 4.54 -0.62 1.68
C HIS A 149 5.28 0.69 1.48
N PHE A 150 4.72 1.77 2.04
CA PHE A 150 5.31 3.08 1.96
C PHE A 150 5.06 3.92 3.23
N GLN A 151 5.87 4.96 3.36
CA GLN A 151 5.66 6.10 4.25
C GLN A 151 5.89 7.38 3.46
N TYR A 152 5.28 8.48 3.88
CA TYR A 152 5.40 9.75 3.20
C TYR A 152 5.38 10.92 4.19
N ALA A 153 6.07 12.00 3.86
CA ALA A 153 6.12 13.20 4.68
C ALA A 153 6.61 14.41 3.89
N SER A 154 6.37 15.60 4.45
CA SER A 154 6.92 16.85 3.91
C SER A 154 8.43 16.98 4.11
N ARG A 155 8.97 16.32 5.15
CA ARG A 155 10.34 16.45 5.63
C ARG A 155 10.93 15.10 6.03
N LEU A 156 12.23 14.92 5.80
CA LEU A 156 12.91 13.65 6.06
C LEU A 156 12.94 13.28 7.54
N GLU A 157 12.99 14.25 8.44
CA GLU A 157 13.05 14.03 9.89
C GLU A 157 11.75 13.41 10.45
N LEU A 158 10.67 13.46 9.68
CA LEU A 158 9.41 12.80 10.04
C LEU A 158 9.45 11.31 9.67
N LEU A 159 10.19 10.95 8.61
CA LEU A 159 10.43 9.56 8.19
C LEU A 159 11.57 8.92 8.99
N PHE A 160 12.60 9.69 9.32
CA PHE A 160 13.82 9.20 9.95
C PHE A 160 14.16 9.92 11.26
N LYS A 161 14.58 9.14 12.24
CA LYS A 161 15.12 9.62 13.52
C LYS A 161 16.40 8.85 13.84
N ASP A 162 17.49 9.56 14.11
CA ASP A 162 18.80 8.99 14.42
C ASP A 162 19.28 7.96 13.36
N GLY A 163 19.04 8.26 12.08
CA GLY A 163 19.42 7.39 10.95
C GLY A 163 18.58 6.11 10.80
N LYS A 164 17.45 6.00 11.51
CA LYS A 164 16.53 4.86 11.45
C LYS A 164 15.11 5.35 11.14
N LEU A 165 14.23 4.44 10.72
CA LEU A 165 12.82 4.76 10.58
C LEU A 165 12.24 5.25 11.91
N ASN A 166 11.59 6.41 11.86
CA ASN A 166 10.92 7.02 13.00
C ASN A 166 9.70 6.17 13.43
N LYS A 167 8.91 5.67 12.47
CA LYS A 167 7.73 4.82 12.70
C LYS A 167 7.94 3.43 12.09
N GLN A 168 8.44 2.47 12.85
CA GLN A 168 8.72 1.12 12.31
C GLN A 168 7.47 0.31 11.94
N MET A 169 6.33 0.59 12.58
CA MET A 169 5.07 -0.16 12.41
C MET A 169 4.04 0.58 11.54
N TRP A 170 4.46 1.65 10.87
CA TRP A 170 3.63 2.35 9.91
C TRP A 170 4.07 1.94 8.51
N TYR A 171 3.24 1.18 7.83
CA TYR A 171 3.49 0.75 6.45
C TYR A 171 2.15 0.89 5.74
N ALA A 172 1.84 2.14 5.36
CA ALA A 172 0.74 2.38 4.45
C ALA A 172 0.94 1.50 3.21
N THR A 173 -0.13 0.96 2.66
CA THR A 173 -0.04 -0.08 1.62
C THR A 173 -0.86 0.31 0.42
N MET A 174 -0.23 0.21 -0.75
CA MET A 174 -0.92 0.25 -2.02
C MET A 174 -0.95 -1.15 -2.64
N CYS A 175 -2.04 -1.48 -3.31
CA CYS A 175 -2.20 -2.69 -4.10
C CYS A 175 -2.47 -2.32 -5.55
N ASP A 176 -2.07 -3.18 -6.48
CA ASP A 176 -2.33 -3.01 -7.91
C ASP A 176 -3.85 -2.80 -8.15
N GLY A 177 -4.18 -1.68 -8.80
CA GLY A 177 -5.55 -1.23 -9.03
C GLY A 177 -6.29 -1.97 -10.15
N ASP A 178 -5.61 -2.80 -10.92
CA ASP A 178 -6.23 -3.66 -11.96
C ASP A 178 -6.67 -5.02 -11.40
N GLY A 179 -6.53 -5.24 -10.09
CA GLY A 179 -6.94 -6.47 -9.41
C GLY A 179 -8.46 -6.63 -9.28
N GLU A 180 -8.97 -7.79 -9.65
CA GLU A 180 -10.36 -8.19 -9.45
C GLU A 180 -10.67 -8.57 -7.99
N LEU A 181 -11.95 -8.69 -7.65
CA LEU A 181 -12.39 -8.98 -6.27
C LEU A 181 -11.75 -10.24 -5.68
N LEU A 182 -11.59 -11.30 -6.47
CA LEU A 182 -10.94 -12.54 -6.02
C LEU A 182 -9.47 -12.31 -5.64
N GLU A 183 -8.75 -11.53 -6.44
CA GLU A 183 -7.34 -11.20 -6.21
C GLU A 183 -7.19 -10.30 -4.98
N GLN A 184 -8.09 -9.33 -4.82
CA GLN A 184 -8.18 -8.49 -3.62
C GLN A 184 -8.47 -9.32 -2.36
N CYS A 185 -9.41 -10.28 -2.42
CA CYS A 185 -9.66 -11.23 -1.33
C CYS A 185 -8.39 -12.02 -0.99
N ASN A 186 -7.67 -12.49 -2.01
CA ASN A 186 -6.47 -13.29 -1.82
C ASN A 186 -5.30 -12.52 -1.19
N ILE A 187 -5.25 -11.19 -1.33
CA ILE A 187 -4.30 -10.37 -0.56
C ILE A 187 -4.64 -10.39 0.93
N VAL A 188 -5.90 -10.15 1.30
CA VAL A 188 -6.33 -10.20 2.71
C VAL A 188 -6.03 -11.57 3.32
N ARG A 189 -6.25 -12.65 2.55
CA ARG A 189 -5.95 -14.03 2.99
C ARG A 189 -4.46 -14.28 3.16
N ALA A 190 -3.64 -13.81 2.22
CA ALA A 190 -2.19 -14.02 2.22
C ALA A 190 -1.51 -13.38 3.44
N LEU A 191 -1.95 -12.19 3.86
CA LEU A 191 -1.44 -11.51 5.06
C LEU A 191 -1.52 -12.36 6.35
N HIS A 192 -2.47 -13.29 6.38
CA HIS A 192 -2.74 -14.16 7.53
C HIS A 192 -2.33 -15.62 7.28
N ARG A 193 -1.57 -15.88 6.21
CA ARG A 193 -1.14 -17.23 5.77
C ARG A 193 -2.32 -18.18 5.53
N ILE A 194 -3.46 -17.63 5.13
CA ILE A 194 -4.64 -18.41 4.78
C ILE A 194 -4.53 -18.80 3.30
N PRO A 195 -4.84 -20.06 2.91
CA PRO A 195 -4.79 -20.48 1.51
C PRO A 195 -5.65 -19.60 0.61
N LYS A 196 -5.13 -19.28 -0.58
CA LYS A 196 -5.86 -18.51 -1.60
C LYS A 196 -7.14 -19.25 -2.04
N TRP A 197 -8.16 -18.49 -2.37
CA TRP A 197 -9.31 -18.97 -3.11
C TRP A 197 -8.99 -19.07 -4.60
N GLU A 198 -9.43 -20.17 -5.22
CA GLU A 198 -9.40 -20.36 -6.68
C GLU A 198 -10.61 -19.71 -7.37
N LYS A 199 -11.72 -19.58 -6.64
CA LYS A 199 -12.95 -18.89 -7.05
C LYS A 199 -13.60 -18.23 -5.83
N LEU A 200 -14.42 -17.22 -6.05
CA LEU A 200 -15.23 -16.64 -4.96
C LEU A 200 -16.17 -17.71 -4.36
N PRO A 201 -16.40 -17.70 -3.04
CA PRO A 201 -17.33 -18.63 -2.40
C PRO A 201 -18.75 -18.54 -2.98
N ASP A 202 -19.39 -19.70 -3.11
CA ASP A 202 -20.74 -19.79 -3.68
C ASP A 202 -21.75 -19.01 -2.82
N GLY A 203 -22.68 -18.29 -3.46
CA GLY A 203 -23.70 -17.48 -2.77
C GLY A 203 -23.26 -16.05 -2.43
N ILE A 204 -22.04 -15.65 -2.76
CA ILE A 204 -21.59 -14.26 -2.68
C ILE A 204 -21.83 -13.56 -4.02
N THR A 205 -22.83 -12.67 -4.08
CA THR A 205 -23.02 -11.78 -5.22
C THR A 205 -22.21 -10.50 -5.05
N ASN A 206 -21.50 -10.07 -6.10
CA ASN A 206 -20.85 -8.75 -6.12
C ASN A 206 -21.92 -7.67 -5.98
N ASN A 207 -21.78 -6.80 -5.00
CA ASN A 207 -22.56 -5.56 -4.97
C ASN A 207 -21.88 -4.56 -5.90
N LYS A 208 -22.07 -4.72 -7.22
CA LYS A 208 -21.71 -3.67 -8.17
C LYS A 208 -22.70 -2.52 -8.10
#